data_AF-A0A328S0P0-F1
#
_entry.id   AF-A0A328S0P0-F1
#
_cell.length_a   1.000
_cell.length_b   1.000
_cell.length_c   1.000
_cell.angle_alpha   90.00
_cell.angle_beta   90.00
_cell.angle_gamma   90.00
#
_symmetry.space_group_name_H-M   'P 1'
#
loop_
_entity.id
_entity.type
_entity.pdbx_description
1 polymer ?
#
loop_
_entity_poly.entity_id
_entity_poly.type
_entity_poly.pdbx_seq_one_letter_code
_entity_poly.pdbx_strand_id
1 'polypeptide(L)' 'MESRGNTRFERARLIGSRALQISMGAKPLVDFTPDMDPIKIAINEYEEGVLPLDAVVKDEYKD' A
#
# COMPACT_ATOMS: atom_id res chain seq x y z
N MET A 1 15.58 -3.41 12.31
CA MET A 1 14.38 -2.59 12.54
C MET A 1 13.22 -3.57 12.51
N GLU A 2 12.72 -4.00 13.68
CA GLU A 2 11.60 -4.94 13.71
C GLU A 2 10.39 -4.26 13.07
N SER A 3 9.81 -4.88 12.03
CA SER A 3 8.59 -4.37 11.42
C SER A 3 7.46 -4.56 12.42
N ARG A 4 7.16 -3.52 13.21
CA ARG A 4 5.85 -3.43 13.84
C ARG A 4 4.82 -3.58 12.71
N GLY A 5 3.82 -4.44 12.90
CA GLY A 5 2.74 -4.55 11.93
C GLY A 5 2.09 -3.19 11.73
N ASN A 6 1.78 -2.83 10.48
CA ASN A 6 1.07 -1.59 10.19
C ASN A 6 -0.25 -1.55 10.97
N THR A 7 -0.51 -0.43 11.64
CA THR A 7 -1.82 -0.15 12.22
C THR A 7 -2.90 -0.17 11.14
N ARG A 8 -4.17 -0.32 11.53
CA ARG A 8 -5.30 -0.24 10.59
C ARG A 8 -5.30 1.06 9.76
N PHE A 9 -4.79 2.15 10.32
CA PHE A 9 -4.71 3.45 9.65
C PHE A 9 -3.54 3.52 8.66
N GLU A 10 -2.36 3.04 9.05
CA GLU A 10 -1.20 2.94 8.16
C GLU A 10 -1.49 2.01 6.98
N ARG A 11 -2.09 0.83 7.25
CA ARG A 11 -2.52 -0.10 6.20
C ARG A 11 -3.49 0.55 5.23
N ALA A 12 -4.55 1.21 5.74
CA ALA A 12 -5.52 1.88 4.90
C ALA A 12 -4.89 3.01 4.05
N ARG A 13 -3.95 3.76 4.63
CA ARG A 13 -3.26 4.84 3.93
C ARG A 13 -2.34 4.32 2.82
N LEU A 14 -1.56 3.28 3.09
CA LEU A 14 -0.67 2.65 2.11
C LEU A 14 -1.46 2.13 0.91
N ILE A 15 -2.52 1.36 1.16
CA ILE A 15 -3.39 0.82 0.10
C ILE A 15 -4.05 1.96 -0.69
N GLY A 16 -4.61 2.97 -0.01
CA GLY A 16 -5.26 4.09 -0.68
C GLY A 16 -4.31 4.91 -1.55
N SER A 17 -3.11 5.22 -1.06
CA SER A 17 -2.07 5.92 -1.83
C SER A 17 -1.63 5.10 -3.04
N ARG A 18 -1.48 3.78 -2.89
CA ARG A 18 -1.08 2.91 -3.99
C ARG A 18 -2.17 2.74 -5.05
N ALA A 19 -3.43 2.61 -4.63
CA ALA A 19 -4.57 2.58 -5.53
C ALA A 19 -4.67 3.85 -6.39
N LEU A 20 -4.41 5.02 -5.79
CA LEU A 20 -4.34 6.29 -6.52
C LEU A 20 -3.25 6.26 -7.60
N GLN A 21 -2.04 5.78 -7.28
CA GLN A 21 -0.97 5.66 -8.26
C GLN A 21 -1.37 4.77 -9.44
N ILE A 22 -1.98 3.62 -9.17
CA ILE A 22 -2.45 2.68 -10.21
C ILE A 22 -3.54 3.34 -11.08
N SER A 23 -4.48 4.07 -10.47
CA SER A 23 -5.52 4.80 -11.21
C SER A 23 -4.95 5.89 -12.15
N MET A 24 -3.75 6.40 -11.85
CA MET A 24 -3.02 7.36 -12.67
C MET A 24 -2.10 6.70 -13.72
N GLY A 25 -2.19 5.38 -13.90
CA GLY A 25 -1.41 4.64 -14.89
C GLY A 25 -0.07 4.10 -14.39
N ALA A 26 0.19 4.11 -13.07
CA ALA A 26 1.35 3.42 -12.53
C ALA A 26 1.25 1.91 -12.75
N LYS A 27 2.37 1.28 -13.10
CA LYS A 27 2.43 -0.17 -13.37
C LYS A 27 2.23 -0.99 -12.07
N PRO A 28 1.28 -1.94 -12.04
CA PRO A 28 1.16 -2.92 -10.97
C PRO A 28 2.35 -3.89 -10.89
N LEU A 29 2.65 -4.36 -9.68
CA LEU A 29 3.70 -5.34 -9.39
C LEU A 29 3.17 -6.77 -9.20
N VAL A 30 1.85 -6.93 -9.19
CA VAL A 30 1.13 -8.20 -9.16
C VAL A 30 0.37 -8.41 -10.47
N ASP A 31 -0.05 -9.64 -10.71
CA ASP A 31 -0.92 -9.96 -11.85
C ASP A 31 -2.27 -9.23 -11.74
N PHE A 32 -2.69 -8.61 -12.83
CA PHE A 32 -3.94 -7.85 -12.90
C PHE A 32 -4.59 -7.99 -14.26
N THR A 33 -5.90 -7.74 -14.31
CA THR A 33 -6.63 -7.57 -15.56
C THR A 33 -6.90 -6.08 -15.80
N PRO A 34 -7.01 -5.62 -17.06
CA PRO A 34 -7.26 -4.20 -17.37
C PRO A 34 -8.51 -3.60 -16.70
N ASP A 35 -9.53 -4.42 -16.45
CA ASP A 35 -10.79 -4.01 -15.84
C ASP A 35 -10.81 -4.17 -14.31
N MET A 36 -9.69 -4.57 -13.70
CA MET A 36 -9.59 -4.75 -12.26
C MET A 36 -9.55 -3.41 -11.53
N ASP A 37 -10.32 -3.31 -10.44
CA ASP A 37 -10.32 -2.11 -9.58
C ASP A 37 -8.91 -1.83 -9.02
N PRO A 38 -8.37 -0.60 -9.18
CA PRO A 38 -7.07 -0.20 -8.63
C PRO A 38 -6.90 -0.50 -7.13
N ILE A 39 -7.98 -0.44 -6.35
CA ILE A 39 -7.95 -0.77 -4.92
C ILE A 39 -7.67 -2.25 -4.71
N LYS A 40 -8.25 -3.13 -5.53
CA LYS A 40 -7.99 -4.58 -5.43
C LYS A 40 -6.54 -4.90 -5.78
N ILE A 41 -6.00 -4.26 -6.82
CA ILE A 41 -4.60 -4.41 -7.20
C ILE A 41 -3.68 -3.98 -6.05
N ALA A 42 -3.94 -2.82 -5.44
CA ALA A 42 -3.17 -2.32 -4.30
C ALA A 42 -3.27 -3.22 -3.05
N ILE A 43 -4.43 -3.83 -2.80
CA ILE A 43 -4.61 -4.80 -1.72
C ILE A 43 -3.73 -6.03 -1.98
N ASN A 44 -3.75 -6.58 -3.18
CA ASN A 44 -2.94 -7.75 -3.55
C ASN A 44 -1.43 -7.45 -3.40
N GLU A 45 -0.96 -6.29 -3.87
CA GLU A 45 0.43 -5.88 -3.68
C GLU A 45 0.82 -5.76 -2.20
N TYR A 46 -0.10 -5.29 -1.35
CA TYR A 46 0.12 -5.22 0.09
C TYR A 46 0.19 -6.61 0.73
N GLU A 47 -0.71 -7.51 0.36
CA GLU A 47 -0.81 -8.86 0.93
C GLU A 47 0.35 -9.76 0.49
N GLU A 48 0.87 -9.55 -0.72
CA GLU A 48 2.09 -10.22 -1.22
C GLU A 48 3.40 -9.57 -0.73
N GLY A 49 3.32 -8.43 -0.02
CA GLY A 49 4.48 -7.73 0.52
C GLY A 49 5.37 -7.06 -0.55
N VAL A 50 4.85 -6.86 -1.75
CA VAL A 50 5.56 -6.22 -2.89
C VAL A 50 5.24 -4.73 -3.05
N LEU A 51 4.32 -4.19 -2.24
CA LEU A 51 3.90 -2.80 -2.28
C LEU A 51 5.10 -1.84 -2.10
N PRO A 52 5.36 -0.92 -3.05
CA PRO A 52 6.59 -0.12 -3.08
C PRO A 52 6.49 1.15 -2.22
N LEU A 53 5.85 1.06 -1.05
CA LEU A 53 5.67 2.16 -0.09
C LEU A 53 5.83 1.63 1.33
N ASP A 54 6.28 2.49 2.24
CA ASP A 54 6.39 2.17 3.66
C ASP A 54 5.78 3.28 4.52
N ALA A 55 5.25 2.92 5.68
CA ALA A 55 4.68 3.84 6.64
C ALA A 55 5.74 4.30 7.64
N VAL A 56 6.26 5.51 7.45
CA VAL A 56 7.21 6.13 8.38
C VAL A 56 6.45 6.93 9.42
N VAL A 57 6.50 6.50 10.68
CA VAL A 57 6.06 7.31 11.82
C VAL A 57 7.24 8.05 12.40
N LYS A 58 7.09 9.36 12.59
CA LYS A 58 8.08 10.18 13.28
C LYS A 58 8.06 9.86 14.76
N ASP A 59 9.24 9.66 15.34
CA ASP A 59 9.41 9.37 16.78
C ASP A 59 8.92 10.51 17.69
N GLU A 60 8.69 11.71 17.14
CA GLU A 60 8.17 12.89 17.84
C GLU A 60 6.73 12.74 18.38
N TYR A 61 6.05 11.63 18.10
CA TYR A 61 4.71 11.30 18.60
C TYR A 61 4.68 10.04 19.49
N LYS A 62 5.82 9.65 20.06
CA LYS A 62 5.85 8.69 21.17
C LYS A 62 5.72 9.48 22.47
N ASP A 63 4.51 9.58 22.99
CA ASP A 63 4.27 9.96 24.40
C ASP A 63 4.99 8.99 25.35
#